data_AF-A0A1W1HZU3-F1
#
_entry.id   AF-A0A1W1HZU3-F1
#
_cell.length_a   1.000
_cell.length_b   1.000
_cell.length_c   1.000
_cell.angle_alpha   90.00
_cell.angle_beta   90.00
_cell.angle_gamma   90.00
#
_symmetry.space_group_name_H-M   'P 1'
#
loop_
_entity.id
_entity.type
_entity.pdbx_description
1 polymer ?
#
loop_
_entity_poly.entity_id
_entity_poly.type
_entity_poly.pdbx_seq_one_letter_code
_entity_poly.pdbx_strand_id
1 'polypeptide(L)'
;MGRMTTKTASRSLLALFSFILVVAGVLGGLGIPLVSSEGMVIRAHYAQGDLPSTPEDAAWAKISPMTLPLSGQIITRPVWPEPTARALTVRAVHNGTDLAFLLEWQDNTKNDRLTPGTFRDGVAIGLPLGDAPAFFCMGQLDHYINIWHWKADWQSDIDRRAARNTDKQREGVRTFEVIPRRVSSVEDLIGGGFSTLTTKEKQGRVQGKALWKDGVWHVVMRRPLVSEEQENEAKLIPGRVQTVSFAVWNGENKERNGQKAVAPWFQLSIDPANL
;
A
#
# COMPACT_ATOMS: atom_id res chain seq x y z
N MET A 1 -39.81 43.59 29.08
CA MET A 1 -39.21 42.40 28.44
C MET A 1 -38.04 42.87 27.57
N GLY A 2 -36.81 42.84 28.10
CA GLY A 2 -35.64 43.50 27.51
C GLY A 2 -34.89 42.61 26.52
N ARG A 3 -34.62 43.14 25.32
CA ARG A 3 -33.89 42.48 24.23
C ARG A 3 -32.38 42.61 24.48
N MET A 4 -31.74 41.53 24.93
CA MET A 4 -30.30 41.48 25.18
C MET A 4 -29.56 41.32 23.84
N THR A 5 -28.73 42.31 23.49
CA THR A 5 -27.95 42.33 22.23
C THR A 5 -26.53 41.84 22.47
N THR A 6 -26.16 40.74 21.83
CA THR A 6 -24.81 40.14 21.84
C THR A 6 -23.87 40.92 20.92
N LYS A 7 -23.25 42.00 21.42
CA LYS A 7 -22.29 42.82 20.65
C LYS A 7 -20.82 42.45 20.85
N THR A 8 -20.50 41.48 21.71
CA THR A 8 -19.12 41.25 22.19
C THR A 8 -18.29 40.31 21.32
N ALA A 9 -18.90 39.39 20.56
CA ALA A 9 -18.18 38.36 19.81
C ALA A 9 -17.46 38.89 18.54
N SER A 10 -17.95 39.98 17.94
CA SER A 10 -17.47 40.47 16.63
C SER A 10 -16.07 41.07 16.69
N ARG A 11 -15.73 41.82 17.75
CA ARG A 11 -14.42 42.49 17.89
C ARG A 11 -13.28 41.49 18.10
N SER A 12 -13.53 40.43 18.87
CA SER A 12 -12.57 39.36 19.13
C SER A 12 -12.29 38.54 17.87
N LEU A 13 -13.31 38.31 17.03
CA LEU A 13 -13.16 37.65 15.75
C LEU A 13 -12.29 38.48 14.78
N LEU A 14 -12.55 39.79 14.69
CA LEU A 14 -11.78 40.71 13.86
C LEU A 14 -10.29 40.74 14.27
N ALA A 15 -10.00 40.79 15.57
CA ALA A 15 -8.63 40.75 16.07
C ALA A 15 -7.92 39.43 15.71
N LEU A 16 -8.63 38.29 15.80
CA LEU A 16 -8.10 36.99 15.42
C LEU A 16 -7.79 36.90 13.92
N PHE A 17 -8.69 37.39 13.07
CA PHE A 17 -8.46 37.43 11.61
C PHE A 17 -7.27 38.32 11.24
N SER A 18 -7.15 39.50 11.85
CA SER A 18 -6.01 40.39 11.63
C SER A 18 -4.70 39.75 12.10
N PHE A 19 -4.70 39.03 13.21
CA PHE A 19 -3.53 38.31 13.70
C PHE A 19 -3.11 37.19 12.72
N ILE A 20 -4.06 36.39 12.24
CA ILE A 20 -3.80 35.33 11.24
C ILE A 20 -3.22 35.94 9.95
N LEU A 21 -3.75 37.07 9.48
CA LEU A 21 -3.25 37.79 8.30
C LEU A 21 -1.82 38.31 8.47
N VAL A 22 -1.49 38.86 9.65
CA VAL A 22 -0.13 39.34 9.95
C VAL A 22 0.86 38.17 10.01
N VAL A 23 0.50 37.08 10.68
CA VAL A 23 1.31 35.86 10.73
C VAL A 23 1.52 35.30 9.33
N ALA A 24 0.46 35.26 8.51
CA ALA A 24 0.56 34.83 7.13
C ALA A 24 1.52 35.73 6.33
N GLY A 25 1.40 37.05 6.44
CA GLY A 25 2.30 38.00 5.78
C GLY A 25 3.77 37.85 6.18
N VAL A 26 4.05 37.60 7.47
CA VAL A 26 5.41 37.38 7.98
C VAL A 26 6.01 36.07 7.44
N LEU A 27 5.24 34.98 7.48
CA LEU A 27 5.67 33.69 6.94
C LEU A 27 5.95 33.78 5.42
N GLY A 28 5.08 34.46 4.67
CA GLY A 28 5.29 34.71 3.24
C GLY A 28 6.54 35.57 2.95
N GLY A 29 6.79 36.61 3.75
CA GLY A 29 7.99 37.46 3.63
C GLY A 29 9.30 36.75 3.96
N LEU A 30 9.25 35.69 4.78
CA LEU A 30 10.39 34.82 5.10
C LEU A 30 10.59 33.68 4.09
N GLY A 31 9.81 33.64 3.01
CA GLY A 31 9.87 32.58 2.01
C GLY A 31 9.33 31.24 2.48
N ILE A 32 8.59 31.21 3.59
CA ILE A 32 7.91 30.00 4.08
C ILE A 32 6.60 29.87 3.30
N PRO A 33 6.41 28.78 2.53
CA PRO A 33 5.18 28.60 1.77
C PRO A 33 3.98 28.48 2.71
N LEU A 34 3.07 29.46 2.65
CA LEU A 34 1.84 29.53 3.44
C LEU A 34 0.83 28.44 3.08
N VAL A 35 0.92 27.99 1.82
CA VAL A 35 0.17 26.89 1.25
C VAL A 35 1.15 26.20 0.33
N SER A 36 1.42 24.92 0.58
CA SER A 36 2.12 24.08 -0.38
C SER A 36 1.10 23.27 -1.15
N SER A 37 1.08 23.42 -2.47
CA SER A 37 0.40 22.50 -3.39
C SER A 37 1.42 21.50 -3.92
N GLU A 38 2.23 20.90 -3.06
CA GLU A 38 2.98 19.71 -3.45
C GLU A 38 1.95 18.61 -3.76
N GLY A 39 2.00 18.05 -4.97
CA GLY A 39 1.18 16.91 -5.32
C GLY A 39 1.41 15.75 -4.35
N MET A 40 0.43 14.84 -4.24
CA MET A 40 0.60 13.63 -3.45
C MET A 40 1.61 12.68 -4.13
N VAL A 41 2.91 12.90 -3.88
CA VAL A 41 4.00 12.08 -4.40
C VAL A 41 4.49 11.12 -3.33
N ILE A 42 4.48 9.83 -3.64
CA ILE A 42 5.10 8.80 -2.83
C ILE A 42 6.57 8.75 -3.21
N ARG A 43 7.46 8.98 -2.25
CA ARG A 43 8.90 8.96 -2.48
C ARG A 43 9.49 7.63 -2.04
N ALA A 44 10.13 6.93 -2.97
CA ALA A 44 11.00 5.81 -2.65
C ALA A 44 12.39 6.36 -2.35
N HIS A 45 12.73 6.42 -1.07
CA HIS A 45 13.99 6.98 -0.62
C HIS A 45 15.17 6.06 -0.95
N TYR A 46 16.30 6.63 -1.38
CA TYR A 46 17.54 5.86 -1.50
C TYR A 46 18.13 5.61 -0.11
N ALA A 47 18.46 4.36 0.19
CA ALA A 47 19.18 3.93 1.39
C ALA A 47 20.35 3.03 1.03
N GLN A 48 21.52 3.25 1.64
CA GLN A 48 22.67 2.37 1.47
C GLN A 48 22.52 1.10 2.31
N GLY A 49 22.94 -0.03 1.75
CA GLY A 49 22.94 -1.34 2.41
C GLY A 49 21.68 -2.17 2.16
N ASP A 50 21.41 -3.08 3.08
CA ASP A 50 20.25 -3.97 2.99
C ASP A 50 18.95 -3.23 3.31
N LEU A 51 17.91 -3.53 2.55
CA LEU A 51 16.58 -2.98 2.78
C LEU A 51 15.86 -3.69 3.94
N PRO A 52 15.02 -2.96 4.68
CA PRO A 52 14.21 -3.57 5.72
C PRO A 52 13.31 -4.67 5.14
N SER A 53 13.35 -5.85 5.77
CA SER A 53 12.67 -7.06 5.29
C SER A 53 11.44 -7.44 6.11
N THR A 54 11.31 -6.90 7.33
CA THR A 54 10.16 -7.10 8.20
C THR A 54 9.49 -5.76 8.54
N PRO A 55 8.21 -5.76 8.94
CA PRO A 55 7.51 -4.51 9.27
C PRO A 55 8.04 -3.81 10.53
N GLU A 56 8.67 -4.54 11.46
CA GLU A 56 9.19 -3.98 12.70
C GLU A 56 10.62 -3.44 12.61
N ASP A 57 11.23 -3.49 11.43
CA ASP A 57 12.59 -2.99 11.21
C ASP A 57 12.67 -1.48 11.50
N ALA A 58 13.61 -1.10 12.37
CA ALA A 58 13.81 0.29 12.78
C ALA A 58 14.20 1.22 11.62
N ALA A 59 14.70 0.68 10.50
CA ALA A 59 15.00 1.48 9.32
C ALA A 59 13.76 2.21 8.76
N TRP A 60 12.55 1.65 8.95
CA TRP A 60 11.29 2.29 8.53
C TRP A 60 11.02 3.63 9.21
N ALA A 61 11.53 3.84 10.43
CA ALA A 61 11.34 5.09 11.17
C ALA A 61 12.05 6.29 10.51
N LYS A 62 13.04 6.04 9.65
CA LYS A 62 13.79 7.07 8.92
C LYS A 62 13.11 7.48 7.60
N ILE A 63 12.08 6.74 7.18
CA ILE A 63 11.41 6.91 5.90
C ILE A 63 10.10 7.67 6.12
N SER A 64 9.91 8.76 5.37
CA SER A 64 8.72 9.59 5.52
C SER A 64 7.47 8.83 5.06
N PRO A 65 6.43 8.71 5.92
CA PRO A 65 5.17 8.11 5.51
C PRO A 65 4.36 9.05 4.63
N MET A 66 3.64 8.46 3.69
CA MET A 66 2.60 9.13 2.91
C MET A 66 1.26 8.45 3.15
N THR A 67 0.28 9.18 3.69
CA THR A 67 -1.07 8.64 3.93
C THR A 67 -1.98 9.00 2.77
N LEU A 68 -2.51 7.97 2.12
CA LEU A 68 -3.40 8.07 0.96
C LEU A 68 -4.84 7.81 1.39
N PRO A 69 -5.81 8.64 0.97
CA PRO A 69 -7.22 8.31 1.18
C PRO A 69 -7.60 7.12 0.30
N LEU A 70 -8.40 6.22 0.85
CA LEU A 70 -9.00 5.10 0.14
C LEU A 70 -10.49 5.37 -0.08
N SER A 71 -10.99 4.95 -1.24
CA SER A 71 -12.39 5.08 -1.62
C SER A 71 -12.97 3.73 -2.03
N GLY A 72 -14.28 3.58 -1.92
CA GLY A 72 -14.96 2.36 -2.36
C GLY A 72 -14.91 2.20 -3.87
N GLN A 73 -14.86 0.96 -4.35
CA GLN A 73 -15.02 0.71 -5.77
C GLN A 73 -16.47 1.01 -6.21
N ILE A 74 -16.64 2.08 -6.99
CA ILE A 74 -17.93 2.48 -7.58
C ILE A 74 -17.97 2.40 -9.10
N ILE A 75 -16.88 1.94 -9.74
CA ILE A 75 -16.71 1.97 -11.21
C ILE A 75 -17.49 0.85 -11.90
N THR A 76 -17.47 -0.38 -11.35
CA THR A 76 -18.15 -1.53 -11.95
C THR A 76 -19.17 -2.14 -11.00
N ARG A 77 -20.22 -2.75 -11.58
CA ARG A 77 -21.24 -3.48 -10.81
C ARG A 77 -20.73 -4.86 -10.41
N PRO A 78 -21.08 -5.36 -9.20
CA PRO A 78 -21.80 -4.65 -8.16
C PRO A 78 -20.93 -3.58 -7.50
N VAL A 79 -21.51 -2.39 -7.28
CA VAL A 79 -20.80 -1.29 -6.61
C VAL A 79 -20.59 -1.61 -5.13
N TRP A 80 -19.49 -1.12 -4.56
CA TRP A 80 -19.13 -1.28 -3.16
C TRP A 80 -18.71 0.07 -2.56
N PRO A 81 -19.67 0.95 -2.21
CA PRO A 81 -19.36 2.32 -1.78
C PRO A 81 -18.81 2.42 -0.35
N GLU A 82 -18.97 1.36 0.46
CA GLU A 82 -18.63 1.37 1.88
C GLU A 82 -17.48 0.39 2.21
N PRO A 83 -16.24 0.68 1.77
CA PRO A 83 -15.10 -0.06 2.26
C PRO A 83 -14.84 0.29 3.73
N THR A 84 -14.34 -0.66 4.51
CA THR A 84 -13.96 -0.39 5.90
C THR A 84 -12.62 0.34 6.00
N ALA A 85 -11.65 -0.04 5.16
CA ALA A 85 -10.36 0.66 5.07
C ALA A 85 -10.54 2.05 4.42
N ARG A 86 -10.19 3.11 5.17
CA ARG A 86 -10.37 4.52 4.73
C ARG A 86 -9.08 5.22 4.33
N ALA A 87 -7.94 4.72 4.79
CA ALA A 87 -6.63 5.28 4.49
C ALA A 87 -5.58 4.17 4.44
N LEU A 88 -4.55 4.39 3.63
CA LEU A 88 -3.36 3.55 3.53
C LEU A 88 -2.14 4.42 3.77
N THR A 89 -1.34 4.09 4.77
CA THR A 89 -0.02 4.70 4.95
C THR A 89 1.01 3.90 4.18
N VAL A 90 1.82 4.59 3.38
CA VAL A 90 2.83 4.01 2.50
C VAL A 90 4.18 4.61 2.83
N ARG A 91 5.19 3.75 3.00
CA ARG A 91 6.61 4.10 2.96
C ARG A 91 7.28 3.31 1.85
N ALA A 92 8.24 3.92 1.16
CA ALA A 92 8.99 3.26 0.11
C ALA A 92 10.49 3.55 0.23
N VAL A 93 11.32 2.55 -0.05
CA VAL A 93 12.79 2.65 0.03
C VAL A 93 13.43 1.73 -1.00
N HIS A 94 14.54 2.17 -1.60
CA HIS A 94 15.36 1.36 -2.49
C HIS A 94 16.85 1.54 -2.18
N ASN A 95 17.65 0.57 -2.57
CA ASN A 95 19.12 0.63 -2.44
C ASN A 95 19.83 0.61 -3.81
N GLY A 96 19.07 0.73 -4.90
CA GLY A 96 19.58 0.68 -6.27
C GLY A 96 19.57 -0.73 -6.89
N THR A 97 19.40 -1.79 -6.08
CA THR A 97 19.20 -3.17 -6.56
C THR A 97 17.79 -3.67 -6.29
N ASP A 98 17.22 -3.28 -5.15
CA ASP A 98 15.91 -3.69 -4.65
C ASP A 98 15.07 -2.46 -4.29
N LEU A 99 13.76 -2.69 -4.24
CA LEU A 99 12.76 -1.73 -3.75
C LEU A 99 11.85 -2.45 -2.77
N ALA A 100 11.53 -1.77 -1.67
CA ALA A 100 10.60 -2.24 -0.65
C ALA A 100 9.54 -1.17 -0.36
N PHE A 101 8.32 -1.64 -0.16
CA PHE A 101 7.20 -0.86 0.35
C PHE A 101 6.79 -1.38 1.72
N LEU A 102 6.48 -0.49 2.64
CA LEU A 102 5.71 -0.79 3.85
C LEU A 102 4.33 -0.14 3.71
N LEU A 103 3.30 -0.97 3.86
CA LEU A 103 1.89 -0.62 3.71
C LEU A 103 1.19 -0.86 5.04
N GLU A 104 0.50 0.16 5.54
CA GLU A 104 -0.18 0.10 6.84
C GLU A 104 -1.63 0.58 6.73
N TRP A 105 -2.57 -0.20 7.24
CA TRP A 105 -3.98 0.20 7.32
C TRP A 105 -4.63 -0.34 8.60
N GLN A 106 -5.64 0.38 9.08
CA GLN A 106 -6.46 -0.04 10.21
C GLN A 106 -7.36 -1.20 9.80
N ASP A 107 -7.29 -2.29 10.55
CA ASP A 107 -8.19 -3.42 10.50
C ASP A 107 -8.33 -4.06 11.88
N ASN A 108 -9.51 -3.92 12.49
CA ASN A 108 -9.75 -4.43 13.86
C ASN A 108 -9.84 -5.95 13.91
N THR A 109 -9.88 -6.62 12.76
CA THR A 109 -9.90 -8.06 12.63
C THR A 109 -8.64 -8.54 11.94
N LYS A 110 -8.25 -9.78 12.26
CA LYS A 110 -7.15 -10.48 11.61
C LYS A 110 -7.71 -11.67 10.84
N ASN A 111 -8.08 -11.45 9.58
CA ASN A 111 -8.67 -12.49 8.74
C ASN A 111 -7.57 -13.18 7.90
N ASP A 112 -6.71 -13.97 8.56
CA ASP A 112 -5.55 -14.67 7.97
C ASP A 112 -5.78 -16.16 7.71
N ARG A 113 -7.04 -16.61 7.70
CA ARG A 113 -7.43 -18.00 7.43
C ARG A 113 -8.66 -18.05 6.56
N LEU A 114 -8.72 -19.08 5.72
CA LEU A 114 -9.88 -19.36 4.90
C LEU A 114 -10.55 -20.64 5.32
N THR A 115 -11.79 -20.49 5.77
CA THR A 115 -12.79 -21.53 5.90
C THR A 115 -14.02 -21.15 5.05
N PRO A 116 -14.92 -22.09 4.73
CA PRO A 116 -16.14 -21.77 3.99
C PRO A 116 -16.90 -20.60 4.63
N GLY A 117 -17.18 -19.57 3.83
CA GLY A 117 -17.89 -18.37 4.27
C GLY A 117 -17.02 -17.26 4.87
N THR A 118 -15.71 -17.46 4.98
CA THR A 118 -14.76 -16.41 5.41
C THR A 118 -14.01 -15.81 4.22
N PHE A 119 -13.54 -14.58 4.40
CA PHE A 119 -12.74 -13.85 3.42
C PHE A 119 -11.43 -13.44 4.07
N ARG A 120 -10.39 -13.29 3.24
CA ARG A 120 -9.04 -12.94 3.70
C ARG A 120 -8.85 -11.44 3.70
N ASP A 121 -7.98 -10.96 4.57
CA ASP A 121 -7.40 -9.63 4.40
C ASP A 121 -6.37 -9.64 3.27
N GLY A 122 -6.24 -8.50 2.59
CA GLY A 122 -5.31 -8.34 1.49
C GLY A 122 -4.99 -6.89 1.20
N VAL A 123 -3.81 -6.67 0.62
CA VAL A 123 -3.41 -5.38 0.07
C VAL A 123 -2.67 -5.63 -1.24
N ALA A 124 -2.85 -4.73 -2.21
CA ALA A 124 -2.18 -4.82 -3.49
C ALA A 124 -1.57 -3.50 -3.94
N ILE A 125 -0.47 -3.63 -4.67
CA ILE A 125 0.20 -2.56 -5.41
C ILE A 125 -0.05 -2.81 -6.90
N GLY A 126 -0.57 -1.82 -7.62
CA GLY A 126 -0.70 -1.84 -9.08
C GLY A 126 0.32 -0.91 -9.73
N LEU A 127 1.00 -1.38 -10.77
CA LEU A 127 2.02 -0.64 -11.52
C LEU A 127 1.80 -0.85 -13.03
N PRO A 128 1.83 0.20 -13.86
CA PRO A 128 1.68 0.02 -15.31
C PRO A 128 2.91 -0.65 -15.93
N LEU A 129 2.70 -1.39 -17.02
CA LEU A 129 3.77 -2.08 -17.78
C LEU A 129 4.38 -1.25 -18.92
N GLY A 130 4.03 0.04 -18.99
CA GLY A 130 4.58 0.98 -19.96
C GLY A 130 4.32 2.43 -19.54
N ASP A 131 4.71 3.35 -20.41
CA ASP A 131 4.58 4.79 -20.16
C ASP A 131 3.18 5.34 -20.47
N ALA A 132 2.38 4.56 -21.20
CA ALA A 132 1.03 4.95 -21.59
C ALA A 132 0.03 4.76 -20.43
N PRO A 133 -0.98 5.63 -20.31
CA PRO A 133 -1.92 5.59 -19.21
C PRO A 133 -2.73 4.29 -19.24
N ALA A 134 -2.45 3.41 -18.28
CA ALA A 134 -3.28 2.25 -18.01
C ALA A 134 -4.43 2.64 -17.08
N PHE A 135 -5.55 1.94 -17.17
CA PHE A 135 -6.61 2.12 -16.19
C PHE A 135 -6.24 1.44 -14.87
N PHE A 136 -6.35 2.14 -13.73
CA PHE A 136 -5.86 1.61 -12.44
C PHE A 136 -6.63 0.38 -11.94
N CYS A 137 -7.89 0.20 -12.38
CA CYS A 137 -8.69 -0.98 -12.04
C CYS A 137 -8.31 -2.19 -12.91
N MET A 138 -7.05 -2.62 -12.84
CA MET A 138 -6.54 -3.83 -13.51
C MET A 138 -6.17 -3.65 -14.98
N GLY A 139 -5.88 -2.44 -15.43
CA GLY A 139 -5.45 -2.15 -16.81
C GLY A 139 -6.62 -1.99 -17.78
N GLN A 140 -6.27 -1.90 -19.06
CA GLN A 140 -7.19 -1.90 -20.19
C GLN A 140 -6.50 -2.55 -21.39
N LEU A 141 -7.24 -2.77 -22.49
CA LEU A 141 -6.66 -3.36 -23.69
C LEU A 141 -5.40 -2.59 -24.14
N ASP A 142 -4.33 -3.33 -24.43
CA ASP A 142 -3.00 -2.85 -24.80
C ASP A 142 -2.27 -1.98 -23.76
N HIS A 143 -2.85 -1.81 -22.56
CA HIS A 143 -2.27 -1.07 -21.45
C HIS A 143 -2.39 -1.91 -20.18
N TYR A 144 -1.47 -2.86 -20.08
CA TYR A 144 -1.43 -3.82 -19.00
C TYR A 144 -0.83 -3.21 -17.71
N ILE A 145 -1.21 -3.78 -16.59
CA ILE A 145 -0.62 -3.48 -15.29
C ILE A 145 -0.09 -4.75 -14.64
N ASN A 146 1.04 -4.63 -13.95
CA ASN A 146 1.55 -5.61 -13.02
C ASN A 146 1.00 -5.32 -11.62
N ILE A 147 0.52 -6.35 -10.93
CA ILE A 147 -0.12 -6.25 -9.64
C ILE A 147 0.58 -7.19 -8.67
N TRP A 148 1.00 -6.66 -7.52
CA TRP A 148 1.52 -7.46 -6.42
C TRP A 148 0.43 -7.53 -5.37
N HIS A 149 -0.10 -8.71 -5.11
CA HIS A 149 -1.22 -8.90 -4.20
C HIS A 149 -0.79 -9.75 -3.01
N TRP A 150 -0.56 -9.09 -1.88
CA TRP A 150 -0.32 -9.79 -0.61
C TRP A 150 -1.63 -10.33 -0.05
N LYS A 151 -1.57 -11.56 0.46
CA LYS A 151 -2.73 -12.30 1.00
C LYS A 151 -2.43 -12.80 2.41
N ALA A 152 -3.28 -12.46 3.37
CA ALA A 152 -3.07 -12.80 4.77
C ALA A 152 -3.00 -14.30 5.03
N ASP A 153 -3.80 -15.10 4.34
CA ASP A 153 -3.78 -16.57 4.45
C ASP A 153 -2.51 -17.20 3.87
N TRP A 154 -1.94 -16.63 2.79
CA TRP A 154 -0.66 -17.10 2.24
C TRP A 154 0.50 -16.78 3.18
N GLN A 155 0.46 -15.62 3.84
CA GLN A 155 1.41 -15.29 4.91
C GLN A 155 1.31 -16.32 6.05
N SER A 156 0.09 -16.60 6.51
CA SER A 156 -0.16 -17.56 7.59
C SER A 156 0.27 -18.99 7.22
N ASP A 157 0.09 -19.42 5.96
CA ASP A 157 0.61 -20.70 5.45
C ASP A 157 2.14 -20.78 5.59
N ILE A 158 2.86 -19.73 5.18
CA ILE A 158 4.32 -19.66 5.26
C ILE A 158 4.79 -19.70 6.70
N ASP A 159 4.22 -18.87 7.57
CA ASP A 159 4.65 -18.78 8.97
C ASP A 159 4.39 -20.09 9.73
N ARG A 160 3.21 -20.71 9.55
CA ARG A 160 2.90 -22.03 10.14
C ARG A 160 3.84 -23.12 9.64
N ARG A 161 4.24 -23.07 8.38
CA ARG A 161 5.18 -24.04 7.80
C ARG A 161 6.58 -23.87 8.41
N ALA A 162 7.05 -22.63 8.54
CA ALA A 162 8.32 -22.33 9.19
C ALA A 162 8.34 -22.84 10.64
N ALA A 163 7.28 -22.57 11.41
CA ALA A 163 7.13 -23.04 12.80
C ALA A 163 7.09 -24.58 12.92
N ARG A 164 6.50 -25.30 11.96
CA ARG A 164 6.54 -26.77 11.99
C ARG A 164 7.89 -27.36 11.60
N ASN A 165 8.64 -26.68 10.73
CA ASN A 165 10.00 -27.13 10.40
C ASN A 165 10.94 -27.01 11.62
N THR A 166 10.72 -26.02 12.49
CA THR A 166 11.44 -25.95 13.78
C THR A 166 11.02 -27.07 14.73
N ASP A 167 9.75 -27.50 14.70
CA ASP A 167 9.24 -28.58 15.57
C ASP A 167 9.63 -30.00 15.09
N LYS A 168 9.84 -30.22 13.79
CA LYS A 168 10.22 -31.52 13.19
C LYS A 168 11.59 -32.05 13.61
N GLN A 169 12.36 -31.32 14.42
CA GLN A 169 13.50 -31.87 15.15
C GLN A 169 13.07 -32.79 16.32
N ARG A 170 11.77 -32.92 16.61
CA ARG A 170 11.23 -33.89 17.56
C ARG A 170 10.57 -35.05 16.79
N GLU A 171 11.16 -36.23 16.88
CA GLU A 171 10.74 -37.45 16.18
C GLU A 171 9.28 -37.82 16.49
N GLY A 172 8.48 -38.12 15.46
CA GLY A 172 7.10 -38.57 15.60
C GLY A 172 6.32 -38.69 14.29
N VAL A 173 5.27 -39.52 14.31
CA VAL A 173 4.43 -40.07 13.23
C VAL A 173 4.16 -39.15 12.02
N ARG A 174 4.15 -39.75 10.82
CA ARG A 174 3.82 -39.10 9.53
C ARG A 174 2.42 -38.45 9.55
N THR A 175 2.35 -37.15 9.78
CA THR A 175 1.14 -36.35 9.53
C THR A 175 1.04 -36.00 8.05
N PHE A 176 -0.17 -36.10 7.47
CA PHE A 176 -0.45 -35.56 6.13
C PHE A 176 -0.12 -34.07 6.08
N GLU A 177 0.65 -33.66 5.07
CA GLU A 177 1.06 -32.26 4.90
C GLU A 177 -0.07 -31.46 4.21
N VAL A 178 -0.92 -30.80 5.00
CA VAL A 178 -2.10 -30.07 4.50
C VAL A 178 -1.84 -28.58 4.24
N ILE A 179 -0.68 -28.03 4.64
CA ILE A 179 -0.38 -26.60 4.41
C ILE A 179 0.22 -26.42 3.01
N PRO A 180 -0.38 -25.57 2.15
CA PRO A 180 0.14 -25.26 0.83
C PRO A 180 1.61 -24.82 0.85
N ARG A 181 2.37 -25.21 -0.18
CA ARG A 181 3.73 -24.69 -0.39
C ARG A 181 3.62 -23.35 -1.13
N ARG A 182 3.90 -22.26 -0.43
CA ARG A 182 3.96 -20.91 -1.00
C ARG A 182 5.40 -20.41 -0.96
N VAL A 183 5.90 -19.94 -2.09
CA VAL A 183 7.25 -19.35 -2.22
C VAL A 183 7.28 -17.87 -1.80
N SER A 184 6.10 -17.24 -1.71
CA SER A 184 5.89 -15.88 -1.23
C SER A 184 4.45 -15.72 -0.73
N SER A 185 4.23 -14.77 0.19
CA SER A 185 2.89 -14.34 0.62
C SER A 185 2.23 -13.35 -0.36
N VAL A 186 2.97 -12.96 -1.40
CA VAL A 186 2.54 -12.08 -2.48
C VAL A 186 2.34 -12.89 -3.75
N GLU A 187 1.16 -12.75 -4.35
CA GLU A 187 0.90 -13.22 -5.70
C GLU A 187 1.27 -12.14 -6.72
N ASP A 188 2.04 -12.52 -7.73
CA ASP A 188 2.43 -11.66 -8.83
C ASP A 188 1.49 -11.87 -10.03
N LEU A 189 0.81 -10.80 -10.44
CA LEU A 189 -0.34 -10.82 -11.34
C LEU A 189 -0.14 -9.83 -12.50
N ILE A 190 -0.85 -10.08 -13.59
CA ILE A 190 -1.03 -9.17 -14.73
C ILE A 190 -2.51 -8.88 -14.91
N GLY A 191 -2.85 -7.64 -15.25
CA GLY A 191 -4.19 -7.22 -15.64
C GLY A 191 -4.17 -6.43 -16.95
N GLY A 192 -5.15 -6.67 -17.82
CA GLY A 192 -5.41 -5.93 -19.05
C GLY A 192 -6.85 -5.45 -19.17
N GLY A 193 -7.53 -5.30 -18.03
CA GLY A 193 -8.93 -4.97 -17.94
C GLY A 193 -9.64 -5.65 -16.77
N PHE A 194 -10.92 -5.31 -16.64
CA PHE A 194 -11.79 -5.98 -15.69
C PHE A 194 -11.89 -7.47 -15.99
N SER A 195 -11.79 -8.28 -14.93
CA SER A 195 -11.90 -9.75 -15.00
C SER A 195 -10.81 -10.46 -15.79
N THR A 196 -9.70 -9.78 -16.12
CA THR A 196 -8.57 -10.38 -16.86
C THR A 196 -7.35 -10.66 -15.97
N LEU A 197 -7.53 -10.68 -14.64
CA LEU A 197 -6.42 -10.94 -13.71
C LEU A 197 -5.83 -12.31 -13.98
N THR A 198 -4.53 -12.33 -14.29
CA THR A 198 -3.80 -13.54 -14.65
C THR A 198 -2.59 -13.69 -13.74
N THR A 199 -2.48 -14.82 -13.05
CA THR A 199 -1.30 -15.18 -12.26
C THR A 199 -0.12 -15.44 -13.20
N LYS A 200 1.03 -14.81 -12.95
CA LYS A 200 2.25 -15.06 -13.73
C LYS A 200 2.74 -16.48 -13.52
N GLU A 201 3.34 -17.05 -14.57
CA GLU A 201 3.90 -18.41 -14.52
C GLU A 201 5.01 -18.53 -13.47
N LYS A 202 5.92 -17.54 -13.43
CA LYS A 202 6.95 -17.45 -12.39
C LYS A 202 6.44 -16.64 -11.21
N GLN A 203 6.50 -17.24 -10.02
CA GLN A 203 6.11 -16.62 -8.74
C GLN A 203 7.31 -16.54 -7.80
N GLY A 204 7.20 -15.70 -6.76
CA GLY A 204 8.22 -15.59 -5.70
C GLY A 204 9.29 -14.54 -5.95
N ARG A 205 9.25 -13.80 -7.05
CA ARG A 205 10.11 -12.64 -7.26
C ARG A 205 9.78 -11.51 -6.27
N VAL A 206 8.49 -11.25 -6.09
CA VAL A 206 8.00 -10.33 -5.07
C VAL A 206 7.83 -11.10 -3.76
N GLN A 207 8.56 -10.67 -2.74
CA GLN A 207 8.54 -11.26 -1.41
C GLN A 207 7.71 -10.40 -0.47
N GLY A 208 6.94 -11.05 0.41
CA GLY A 208 6.12 -10.38 1.40
C GLY A 208 6.44 -10.84 2.82
N LYS A 209 6.35 -9.91 3.77
CA LYS A 209 6.30 -10.20 5.20
C LYS A 209 5.31 -9.26 5.85
N ALA A 210 4.48 -9.79 6.75
CA ALA A 210 3.48 -8.98 7.41
C ALA A 210 3.36 -9.28 8.90
N LEU A 211 2.85 -8.27 9.62
CA LEU A 211 2.52 -8.32 11.04
C LEU A 211 1.16 -7.64 11.22
N TRP A 212 0.26 -8.30 11.93
CA TRP A 212 -0.94 -7.67 12.45
C TRP A 212 -0.74 -7.38 13.94
N LYS A 213 -0.89 -6.12 14.34
CA LYS A 213 -0.68 -5.67 15.71
C LYS A 213 -1.62 -4.51 16.03
N ASP A 214 -2.29 -4.60 17.18
CA ASP A 214 -3.14 -3.52 17.72
C ASP A 214 -4.19 -2.97 16.73
N GLY A 215 -4.80 -3.86 15.94
CA GLY A 215 -5.79 -3.47 14.94
C GLY A 215 -5.21 -2.85 13.67
N VAL A 216 -3.92 -3.03 13.41
CA VAL A 216 -3.25 -2.50 12.22
C VAL A 216 -2.47 -3.61 11.53
N TRP A 217 -2.71 -3.76 10.23
CA TRP A 217 -1.84 -4.56 9.37
C TRP A 217 -0.63 -3.74 8.96
N HIS A 218 0.55 -4.34 9.04
CA HIS A 218 1.81 -3.81 8.54
C HIS A 218 2.37 -4.82 7.55
N VAL A 219 2.43 -4.46 6.27
CA VAL A 219 2.82 -5.37 5.19
C VAL A 219 4.01 -4.80 4.45
N VAL A 220 5.13 -5.53 4.48
CA VAL A 220 6.28 -5.26 3.63
C VAL A 220 6.16 -6.07 2.36
N MET A 221 6.28 -5.42 1.21
CA MET A 221 6.50 -6.07 -0.09
C MET A 221 7.81 -5.58 -0.68
N ARG A 222 8.67 -6.51 -1.09
CA ARG A 222 9.97 -6.18 -1.70
C ARG A 222 10.22 -6.98 -2.95
N ARG A 223 10.97 -6.38 -3.88
CA ARG A 223 11.49 -7.09 -5.05
C ARG A 223 12.78 -6.45 -5.59
N PRO A 224 13.58 -7.20 -6.36
CA PRO A 224 14.65 -6.62 -7.16
C PRO A 224 14.09 -5.68 -8.24
N LEU A 225 14.85 -4.63 -8.55
CA LEU A 225 14.54 -3.65 -9.61
C LEU A 225 14.75 -4.25 -11.01
N VAL A 226 15.77 -5.08 -11.19
CA VAL A 226 16.13 -5.70 -12.49
C VAL A 226 15.44 -7.05 -12.66
N SER A 227 14.69 -7.24 -13.76
CA SER A 227 14.01 -8.50 -14.08
C SER A 227 14.47 -9.10 -15.40
N GLU A 228 14.46 -10.43 -15.45
CA GLU A 228 14.63 -11.21 -16.69
C GLU A 228 13.36 -11.17 -17.56
N GLU A 229 12.17 -10.99 -16.96
CA GLU A 229 10.87 -10.97 -17.65
C GLU A 229 10.41 -9.54 -17.97
N GLN A 230 11.17 -8.82 -18.80
CA GLN A 230 10.99 -7.36 -18.96
C GLN A 230 9.59 -6.92 -19.46
N GLU A 231 8.88 -7.76 -20.22
CA GLU A 231 7.58 -7.42 -20.82
C GLU A 231 6.43 -7.43 -19.81
N ASN A 232 6.50 -8.29 -18.79
CA ASN A 232 5.46 -8.48 -17.77
C ASN A 232 5.85 -7.87 -16.42
N GLU A 233 6.79 -6.92 -16.44
CA GLU A 233 7.37 -6.32 -15.25
C GLU A 233 7.38 -4.80 -15.32
N ALA A 234 6.82 -4.17 -14.30
CA ALA A 234 6.84 -2.71 -14.23
C ALA A 234 8.29 -2.22 -14.14
N LYS A 235 8.65 -1.23 -14.96
CA LYS A 235 10.00 -0.66 -14.97
C LYS A 235 10.14 0.35 -13.84
N LEU A 236 10.86 -0.03 -12.78
CA LEU A 236 11.13 0.83 -11.62
C LEU A 236 12.61 1.24 -11.69
N ILE A 237 12.86 2.46 -12.18
CA ILE A 237 14.22 2.93 -12.48
C ILE A 237 14.57 4.06 -11.50
N PRO A 238 15.66 3.94 -10.71
CA PRO A 238 16.14 5.02 -9.87
C PRO A 238 16.31 6.34 -10.64
N GLY A 239 15.89 7.44 -10.05
CA GLY A 239 15.89 8.77 -10.68
C GLY A 239 14.73 9.02 -11.65
N ARG A 240 13.78 8.09 -11.79
CA ARG A 240 12.56 8.28 -12.58
C ARG A 240 11.32 8.35 -11.71
N VAL A 241 10.29 8.97 -12.27
CA VAL A 241 8.93 8.98 -11.71
C VAL A 241 8.10 7.92 -12.44
N GLN A 242 7.43 7.06 -11.68
CA GLN A 242 6.44 6.11 -12.16
C GLN A 242 5.08 6.45 -11.54
N THR A 243 4.02 5.76 -11.94
CA THR A 243 2.72 5.78 -11.25
C THR A 243 2.48 4.47 -10.50
N VAL A 244 1.81 4.58 -9.36
CA VAL A 244 1.45 3.44 -8.51
C VAL A 244 0.02 3.61 -8.00
N SER A 245 -0.72 2.52 -7.92
CA SER A 245 -2.06 2.47 -7.34
C SER A 245 -2.13 1.41 -6.26
N PHE A 246 -3.15 1.49 -5.40
CA PHE A 246 -3.30 0.57 -4.28
C PHE A 246 -4.73 0.06 -4.15
N ALA A 247 -4.86 -1.13 -3.57
CA ALA A 247 -6.14 -1.65 -3.16
C ALA A 247 -6.02 -2.41 -1.84
N VAL A 248 -7.06 -2.34 -1.01
CA VAL A 248 -7.13 -3.01 0.28
C VAL A 248 -8.44 -3.79 0.36
N TRP A 249 -8.37 -4.99 0.91
CA TRP A 249 -9.51 -5.86 1.17
C TRP A 249 -9.54 -6.20 2.66
N ASN A 250 -10.67 -5.92 3.29
CA ASN A 250 -10.99 -6.36 4.64
C ASN A 250 -11.90 -7.60 4.62
N GLY A 251 -11.40 -8.71 5.17
CA GLY A 251 -12.08 -10.00 5.17
C GLY A 251 -13.35 -10.02 6.02
N GLU A 252 -13.38 -9.31 7.14
CA GLU A 252 -14.57 -9.17 7.99
C GLU A 252 -15.72 -8.47 7.26
N ASN A 253 -15.41 -7.45 6.46
CA ASN A 253 -16.38 -6.77 5.59
C ASN A 253 -16.69 -7.56 4.30
N LYS A 254 -16.22 -8.81 4.18
CA LYS A 254 -16.44 -9.71 3.05
C LYS A 254 -15.90 -9.20 1.71
N GLU A 255 -14.94 -8.27 1.76
CA GLU A 255 -14.33 -7.68 0.59
C GLU A 255 -13.51 -8.74 -0.15
N ARG A 256 -13.69 -8.81 -1.47
CA ARG A 256 -13.00 -9.74 -2.38
C ARG A 256 -13.11 -9.29 -3.82
N ASN A 257 -12.19 -9.72 -4.67
CA ASN A 257 -12.18 -9.39 -6.09
C ASN A 257 -12.31 -7.87 -6.30
N GLY A 258 -13.35 -7.39 -6.99
CA GLY A 258 -13.60 -5.97 -7.20
C GLY A 258 -14.20 -5.22 -5.99
N GLN A 259 -14.71 -5.92 -4.98
CA GLN A 259 -15.23 -5.31 -3.74
C GLN A 259 -14.05 -5.02 -2.82
N LYS A 260 -13.59 -3.77 -2.83
CA LYS A 260 -12.35 -3.34 -2.16
C LYS A 260 -12.30 -1.83 -1.99
N ALA A 261 -11.44 -1.39 -1.08
CA ALA A 261 -10.99 -0.01 -1.03
C ALA A 261 -9.90 0.21 -2.09
N VAL A 262 -9.91 1.36 -2.77
CA VAL A 262 -8.95 1.71 -3.82
C VAL A 262 -8.36 3.10 -3.62
N ALA A 263 -7.06 3.20 -3.92
CA ALA A 263 -6.36 4.45 -4.17
C ALA A 263 -5.98 4.45 -5.67
N PRO A 264 -6.33 5.50 -6.44
CA PRO A 264 -6.05 5.57 -7.87
C PRO A 264 -4.54 5.76 -8.13
N TRP A 265 -4.18 6.22 -9.33
CA TRP A 265 -2.78 6.52 -9.63
C TRP A 265 -2.25 7.70 -8.80
N PHE A 266 -1.19 7.42 -8.05
CA PHE A 266 -0.30 8.40 -7.41
C PHE A 266 1.06 8.38 -8.12
N GLN A 267 1.79 9.48 -8.02
CA GLN A 267 3.18 9.51 -8.50
C GLN A 267 4.08 8.80 -7.50
N LEU A 268 4.93 7.91 -8.00
CA LEU A 268 6.03 7.26 -7.29
C LEU A 268 7.33 7.87 -7.80
N SER A 269 7.94 8.75 -7.01
CA SER A 269 9.27 9.28 -7.29
C SER A 269 10.31 8.35 -6.69
N ILE A 270 11.16 7.74 -7.53
CA ILE A 270 12.27 6.89 -7.08
C ILE A 270 13.52 7.75 -7.07
N ASP A 271 14.13 7.92 -5.90
CA ASP A 271 15.34 8.72 -5.78
C ASP A 271 16.45 8.17 -6.69
N PRO A 272 17.37 9.02 -7.19
CA PRO A 272 18.56 8.53 -7.86
C PRO A 272 19.35 7.61 -6.93
N ALA A 273 19.87 6.51 -7.46
CA ALA A 273 20.89 5.75 -6.74
C ALA A 273 22.20 6.54 -6.82
N ASN A 274 22.83 6.80 -5.67
CA ASN A 274 24.18 7.37 -5.67
C ASN A 274 25.12 6.29 -6.23
N LEU A 275 25.71 6.56 -7.41
CA LEU A 275 26.80 5.78 -7.99
C LEU A 275 28.11 6.05 -7.24
#